data_AF-A0A7J9QPJ6-F1
#
_entry.id   AF-A0A7J9QPJ6-F1
#
_cell.length_a   1.000
_cell.length_b   1.000
_cell.length_c   1.000
_cell.angle_alpha   90.00
_cell.angle_beta   90.00
_cell.angle_gamma   90.00
#
_symmetry.space_group_name_H-M   'P 1'
#
loop_
_entity.id
_entity.type
_entity.pdbx_description
1 polymer ?
#
loop_
_entity_poly.entity_id
_entity_poly.type
_entity_poly.pdbx_seq_one_letter_code
_entity_poly.pdbx_strand_id
1 'polypeptide(L)'
;MEPEPKDLIVLGAIKNGIKKFDKIKKTTQIDAEELNAILESLEKRGMISVQEKKGWLGPKVELVTTEKGDREVDERVHEMQEKWNQMSLLYKSGDKQKLKQYMDDNKSFLPTMMFFGIMDMMMFSMMFGMMGMMMSDYVPQESIPDGLEGDGMDGGADMSDGGFDFDIGF
;
A
#
# COMPACT_ATOMS: atom_id res chain seq x y z
N MET A 1 -16.52 -14.16 1.45
CA MET A 1 -16.51 -12.69 1.48
C MET A 1 -15.05 -12.29 1.38
N GLU A 2 -14.66 -11.58 0.34
CA GLU A 2 -13.30 -11.06 0.27
C GLU A 2 -13.10 -10.07 1.44
N PRO A 3 -12.00 -10.13 2.22
CA PRO A 3 -11.62 -9.08 3.13
C PRO A 3 -11.56 -7.74 2.38
N GLU A 4 -12.14 -6.72 2.99
CA GLU A 4 -12.04 -5.36 2.49
C GLU A 4 -10.55 -4.93 2.48
N PRO A 5 -10.14 -3.99 1.61
CA PRO A 5 -8.76 -3.55 1.52
C PRO A 5 -8.13 -3.18 2.88
N LYS A 6 -8.90 -2.52 3.74
CA LYS A 6 -8.46 -2.12 5.08
C LYS A 6 -8.29 -3.31 6.05
N ASP A 7 -9.16 -4.32 5.99
CA ASP A 7 -9.02 -5.56 6.76
C ASP A 7 -7.68 -6.23 6.47
N LEU A 8 -7.35 -6.34 5.18
CA LEU A 8 -6.12 -6.99 4.73
C LEU A 8 -4.87 -6.19 5.13
N ILE A 9 -4.94 -4.86 5.08
CA ILE A 9 -3.88 -3.96 5.57
C ILE A 9 -3.64 -4.17 7.08
N VAL A 10 -4.70 -4.19 7.90
CA VAL A 10 -4.60 -4.43 9.35
C VAL A 10 -4.04 -5.83 9.63
N LEU A 11 -4.55 -6.84 8.94
CA LEU A 11 -4.09 -8.23 9.10
C LEU A 11 -2.60 -8.37 8.72
N GLY A 12 -2.19 -7.73 7.62
CA GLY A 12 -0.81 -7.67 7.17
C GLY A 12 0.12 -6.95 8.15
N ALA A 13 -0.33 -5.85 8.75
CA ALA A 13 0.42 -5.14 9.79
C ALA A 13 0.72 -6.06 11.00
N ILE A 14 -0.30 -6.81 11.45
CA ILE A 14 -0.16 -7.74 12.58
C ILE A 14 0.79 -8.89 12.21
N LYS A 15 0.62 -9.48 11.01
CA LYS A 15 1.52 -10.52 10.48
C LYS A 15 2.98 -10.06 10.48
N ASN A 16 3.23 -8.82 10.08
CA ASN A 16 4.55 -8.20 10.06
C ASN A 16 5.07 -7.77 11.45
N GLY A 17 4.43 -8.23 12.54
CA GLY A 17 4.90 -8.09 13.91
C GLY A 17 4.41 -6.85 14.65
N ILE A 18 3.43 -6.10 14.10
CA ILE A 18 2.83 -4.95 14.77
C ILE A 18 1.70 -5.43 15.68
N LYS A 19 2.05 -5.72 16.94
CA LYS A 19 1.16 -6.42 17.89
C LYS A 19 0.31 -5.53 18.80
N LYS A 20 0.47 -4.20 18.74
CA LYS A 20 -0.20 -3.26 19.65
C LYS A 20 -1.17 -2.38 18.89
N PHE A 21 -2.38 -2.20 19.44
CA PHE A 21 -3.44 -1.36 18.86
C PHE A 21 -2.93 0.01 18.39
N ASP A 22 -2.31 0.81 19.27
CA ASP A 22 -1.83 2.15 18.91
C ASP A 22 -0.78 2.14 17.78
N LYS A 23 0.03 1.09 17.72
CA LYS A 23 1.03 0.94 16.66
C LYS A 23 0.38 0.56 15.33
N ILE A 24 -0.63 -0.31 15.36
CA ILE A 24 -1.41 -0.68 14.18
C ILE A 24 -2.09 0.58 13.65
N LYS A 25 -2.85 1.28 14.50
CA LYS A 25 -3.51 2.55 14.19
C LYS A 25 -2.57 3.55 13.51
N LYS A 26 -1.39 3.77 14.10
CA LYS A 26 -0.39 4.69 13.56
C LYS A 26 0.15 4.24 12.20
N THR A 27 0.34 2.94 12.00
CA THR A 27 0.94 2.39 10.78
C THR A 27 -0.06 2.32 9.64
N THR A 28 -1.32 1.98 9.93
CA THR A 28 -2.37 1.85 8.92
C THR A 28 -3.12 3.15 8.67
N GLN A 29 -2.93 4.16 9.50
CA GLN A 29 -3.65 5.44 9.49
C GLN A 29 -5.18 5.30 9.60
N ILE A 30 -5.66 4.16 10.08
CA ILE A 30 -7.08 3.90 10.35
C ILE A 30 -7.42 4.52 11.71
N ASP A 31 -8.60 5.14 11.84
CA ASP A 31 -9.02 5.70 13.12
C ASP A 31 -9.32 4.60 14.16
N ALA A 32 -9.53 5.01 15.42
CA ALA A 32 -9.67 4.04 16.50
C ALA A 32 -10.99 3.25 16.45
N GLU A 33 -12.07 3.86 15.97
CA GLU A 33 -13.39 3.22 15.92
C GLU A 33 -13.42 2.19 14.78
N GLU A 34 -12.97 2.59 13.59
CA GLU A 34 -12.84 1.71 12.44
C GLU A 34 -11.85 0.57 12.72
N LEU A 35 -10.70 0.85 13.35
CA LEU A 35 -9.73 -0.20 13.68
C LEU A 35 -10.31 -1.22 14.66
N ASN A 36 -11.08 -0.80 15.65
CA ASN A 36 -11.75 -1.73 16.57
C ASN A 36 -12.74 -2.63 15.82
N ALA A 37 -13.57 -2.07 14.94
CA ALA A 37 -14.51 -2.84 14.15
C ALA A 37 -13.81 -3.89 13.25
N ILE A 38 -12.69 -3.51 12.63
CA ILE A 38 -11.86 -4.42 11.82
C ILE A 38 -11.28 -5.53 12.69
N LEU A 39 -10.67 -5.20 13.83
CA LEU A 39 -10.07 -6.20 14.72
C LEU A 39 -11.12 -7.19 15.26
N GLU A 40 -12.30 -6.72 15.65
CA GLU A 40 -13.42 -7.59 16.03
C GLU A 40 -13.85 -8.51 14.89
N SER A 41 -13.94 -8.00 13.67
CA SER A 41 -14.28 -8.80 12.48
C SER A 41 -13.23 -9.88 12.20
N LEU A 42 -11.95 -9.51 12.23
CA LEU A 42 -10.83 -10.43 12.02
C LEU A 42 -10.79 -11.53 13.10
N GLU A 43 -11.06 -11.18 14.36
CA GLU A 43 -11.12 -12.14 15.46
C GLU A 43 -12.32 -13.09 15.29
N LYS A 44 -13.52 -12.57 15.02
CA LYS A 44 -14.73 -13.38 14.75
C LYS A 44 -14.54 -14.33 13.56
N ARG A 45 -13.73 -13.95 12.57
CA ARG A 45 -13.36 -14.77 11.40
C ARG A 45 -12.22 -15.76 11.67
N GLY A 46 -11.63 -15.72 12.87
CA GLY A 46 -10.51 -16.56 13.28
C GLY A 46 -9.20 -16.24 12.56
N MET A 47 -9.03 -14.99 12.10
CA MET A 47 -7.82 -14.52 11.40
C MET A 47 -6.76 -14.00 12.38
N ILE A 48 -7.19 -13.51 13.54
CA ILE A 48 -6.30 -13.03 14.61
C ILE A 48 -6.72 -13.64 15.95
N SER A 49 -5.84 -13.53 16.94
CA SER A 49 -6.12 -13.83 18.34
C SER A 49 -5.52 -12.76 19.26
N VAL A 50 -6.19 -12.51 20.37
CA VAL A 50 -5.70 -11.65 21.45
C VAL A 50 -4.99 -12.51 22.48
N GLN A 51 -3.71 -12.22 22.74
CA GLN A 51 -2.90 -12.93 23.72
C GLN A 51 -2.51 -12.01 24.87
N GLU A 52 -2.74 -12.46 26.11
CA GLU A 52 -2.21 -11.81 27.31
C GLU A 52 -0.88 -12.48 27.71
N LYS A 53 0.18 -11.68 27.79
CA LYS A 53 1.52 -12.14 28.19
C LYS A 53 1.98 -11.40 29.42
N LYS A 54 2.76 -12.07 30.28
CA LYS A 54 3.45 -11.38 31.39
C LYS A 54 4.58 -10.52 30.83
N GLY A 55 4.48 -9.21 31.02
CA GLY A 55 5.57 -8.26 30.80
C GLY A 55 6.24 -7.86 32.12
N TRP A 56 7.39 -7.20 31.99
CA TRP A 56 8.16 -6.64 33.11
C TRP A 56 7.41 -5.59 33.96
N LEU A 57 6.37 -4.96 33.41
CA LEU A 57 5.55 -3.93 34.06
C LEU A 57 4.11 -4.41 34.32
N GLY A 58 3.85 -5.72 34.22
CA GLY A 58 2.52 -6.30 34.32
C GLY A 58 2.03 -6.97 33.04
N PRO A 59 0.75 -7.38 32.97
CA PRO A 59 0.19 -8.05 31.81
C PRO A 59 0.21 -7.14 30.57
N LYS A 60 0.50 -7.74 29.42
CA LYS A 60 0.60 -7.09 28.12
C LYS A 60 -0.30 -7.81 27.14
N VAL A 61 -1.22 -7.08 26.53
CA VAL A 61 -2.07 -7.58 25.45
C VAL A 61 -1.32 -7.45 24.13
N GLU A 62 -1.27 -8.54 23.36
CA GLU A 62 -0.69 -8.62 22.03
C GLU A 62 -1.70 -9.20 21.04
N LEU A 63 -1.85 -8.56 19.89
CA LEU A 63 -2.56 -9.09 18.73
C LEU A 63 -1.59 -9.94 17.91
N VAL A 64 -2.00 -11.15 17.55
CA VAL A 64 -1.23 -12.02 16.64
C VAL A 64 -2.15 -12.63 15.59
N THR A 65 -1.60 -12.91 14.42
CA THR A 65 -2.30 -13.67 13.38
C THR A 65 -2.42 -15.15 13.75
N THR A 66 -3.45 -15.79 13.23
CA THR A 66 -3.56 -17.26 13.20
C THR A 66 -2.94 -17.79 11.90
N GLU A 67 -2.72 -19.10 11.80
CA GLU A 67 -2.29 -19.73 10.53
C GLU A 67 -3.23 -19.42 9.36
N LYS A 68 -4.54 -19.32 9.65
CA LYS A 68 -5.54 -18.93 8.66
C LYS A 68 -5.35 -17.49 8.21
N GLY A 69 -5.12 -16.57 9.15
CA GLY A 69 -4.83 -15.17 8.85
C GLY A 69 -3.54 -15.00 8.06
N ASP A 70 -2.48 -15.72 8.41
CA ASP A 70 -1.21 -15.68 7.71
C ASP A 70 -1.35 -16.14 6.25
N ARG A 71 -2.06 -17.26 6.03
CA ARG A 71 -2.33 -17.79 4.70
C ARG A 71 -3.16 -16.84 3.84
N GLU A 72 -4.21 -16.24 4.40
CA GLU A 72 -5.02 -15.24 3.68
C GLU A 72 -4.15 -14.07 3.20
N VAL A 73 -3.24 -13.57 4.04
CA VAL A 73 -2.33 -12.48 3.63
C VAL A 73 -1.41 -12.94 2.50
N ASP A 74 -0.82 -14.15 2.59
CA ASP A 74 0.08 -14.64 1.54
C ASP A 74 -0.63 -14.83 0.20
N GLU A 75 -1.82 -15.42 0.21
CA GLU A 75 -2.63 -15.61 -1.00
C GLU A 75 -2.96 -14.26 -1.66
N ARG A 76 -3.37 -13.26 -0.88
CA ARG A 76 -3.69 -11.94 -1.44
C ARG A 76 -2.48 -11.15 -1.89
N VAL A 77 -1.35 -11.25 -1.18
CA VAL A 77 -0.09 -10.66 -1.65
C VAL A 77 0.32 -11.28 -2.98
N HIS A 78 0.16 -12.60 -3.13
CA HIS A 78 0.47 -13.27 -4.39
C HIS A 78 -0.44 -12.82 -5.54
N GLU A 79 -1.75 -12.78 -5.34
CA GLU A 79 -2.71 -12.25 -6.34
C GLU A 79 -2.37 -10.81 -6.75
N MET A 80 -2.00 -9.96 -5.79
CA MET A 80 -1.60 -8.59 -6.05
C MET A 80 -0.28 -8.49 -6.83
N GLN A 81 0.69 -9.36 -6.57
CA GLN A 81 1.92 -9.44 -7.35
C GLN A 81 1.65 -9.81 -8.82
N GLU A 82 0.74 -10.76 -9.07
CA GLU A 82 0.33 -11.12 -10.42
C GLU A 82 -0.36 -9.95 -11.14
N LYS A 83 -1.26 -9.25 -10.45
CA LYS A 83 -1.92 -8.06 -10.99
C LYS A 83 -0.92 -6.94 -11.33
N TRP A 84 0.04 -6.68 -10.45
CA TRP A 84 1.11 -5.70 -10.70
C TRP A 84 1.98 -6.09 -11.91
N ASN A 85 2.33 -7.38 -12.03
CA ASN A 85 3.09 -7.88 -13.17
C ASN A 85 2.32 -7.71 -14.49
N GLN A 86 1.02 -8.01 -14.51
CA GLN A 86 0.17 -7.78 -15.68
C GLN A 86 0.11 -6.29 -16.05
N MET A 87 -0.01 -5.40 -15.06
CA MET A 87 0.02 -3.95 -15.27
C MET A 87 1.35 -3.48 -15.87
N SER A 88 2.48 -4.01 -15.38
CA SER A 88 3.81 -3.74 -15.94
C SER A 88 3.94 -4.18 -17.40
N LEU A 89 3.38 -5.36 -17.75
CA LEU A 89 3.39 -5.85 -19.12
C LEU A 89 2.53 -4.99 -20.05
N LEU A 90 1.35 -4.55 -19.59
CA LEU A 90 0.51 -3.63 -20.33
C LEU A 90 1.19 -2.28 -20.55
N TYR A 91 1.87 -1.75 -19.53
CA TYR A 91 2.68 -0.53 -19.68
C TYR A 91 3.78 -0.68 -20.73
N LYS A 92 4.56 -1.77 -20.67
CA LYS A 92 5.63 -2.06 -21.65
C LYS A 92 5.11 -2.24 -23.08
N SER A 93 3.84 -2.62 -23.25
CA SER A 93 3.22 -2.72 -24.57
C SER A 93 2.90 -1.36 -25.21
N GLY A 94 2.84 -0.28 -24.42
CA GLY A 94 2.44 1.07 -24.87
C GLY A 94 0.94 1.25 -25.12
N ASP A 95 0.12 0.21 -24.93
CA ASP A 95 -1.34 0.27 -25.10
C ASP A 95 -2.00 1.00 -23.91
N LYS A 96 -2.05 2.33 -24.01
CA LYS A 96 -2.58 3.21 -22.96
C LYS A 96 -4.03 2.90 -22.59
N GLN A 97 -4.86 2.51 -23.57
CA GLN A 97 -6.28 2.21 -23.32
C GLN A 97 -6.43 0.94 -22.49
N LYS A 98 -5.72 -0.13 -22.84
CA LYS A 98 -5.75 -1.37 -22.05
C LYS A 98 -5.13 -1.18 -20.67
N LEU A 99 -4.03 -0.43 -20.57
CA LEU A 99 -3.43 -0.12 -19.28
C LEU A 99 -4.42 0.62 -18.38
N LYS A 100 -5.05 1.69 -18.89
CA LYS A 100 -6.04 2.45 -18.14
C LYS A 100 -7.21 1.58 -17.69
N GLN A 101 -7.79 0.79 -18.59
CA GLN A 101 -8.91 -0.11 -18.26
C GLN A 101 -8.50 -1.10 -17.16
N TYR A 102 -7.33 -1.72 -17.29
CA TYR A 102 -6.83 -2.67 -16.30
C TYR A 102 -6.57 -2.00 -14.94
N MET A 103 -6.06 -0.77 -14.93
CA MET A 103 -5.89 0.01 -13.70
C MET A 103 -7.22 0.36 -13.05
N ASP A 104 -8.22 0.77 -13.82
CA ASP A 104 -9.57 1.07 -13.33
C ASP A 104 -10.22 -0.16 -12.70
N ASP A 105 -10.17 -1.31 -13.38
CA ASP A 105 -10.75 -2.57 -12.91
C ASP A 105 -10.09 -3.07 -11.61
N ASN A 106 -8.84 -2.69 -11.37
CA ASN A 106 -8.06 -3.12 -10.21
C ASN A 106 -7.78 -1.99 -9.22
N LYS A 107 -8.45 -0.83 -9.34
CA LYS A 107 -8.17 0.37 -8.54
C LYS A 107 -8.24 0.13 -7.03
N SER A 108 -9.16 -0.72 -6.58
CA SER A 108 -9.34 -1.04 -5.15
C SER A 108 -8.14 -1.77 -4.53
N PHE A 109 -7.29 -2.41 -5.33
CA PHE A 109 -6.10 -3.11 -4.85
C PHE A 109 -4.86 -2.20 -4.73
N LEU A 110 -4.88 -1.01 -5.34
CA LEU A 110 -3.71 -0.13 -5.38
C LEU A 110 -3.25 0.34 -3.99
N PRO A 111 -4.15 0.77 -3.06
CA PRO A 111 -3.74 1.13 -1.71
C PRO A 111 -3.10 -0.04 -0.97
N THR A 112 -3.62 -1.24 -1.17
CA THR A 112 -3.11 -2.47 -0.57
C THR A 112 -1.74 -2.84 -1.13
N MET A 113 -1.55 -2.78 -2.45
CA MET A 113 -0.25 -3.00 -3.11
C MET A 113 0.82 -2.03 -2.60
N MET A 114 0.46 -0.76 -2.41
CA MET A 114 1.34 0.24 -1.85
C MET A 114 1.73 -0.10 -0.41
N PHE A 115 0.75 -0.45 0.43
CA PHE A 115 1.02 -0.84 1.83
C PHE A 115 1.98 -2.03 1.96
N PHE A 116 1.83 -3.04 1.10
CA PHE A 116 2.71 -4.21 1.09
C PHE A 116 4.01 -4.01 0.29
N GLY A 117 4.22 -2.85 -0.34
CA GLY A 117 5.42 -2.58 -1.16
C GLY A 117 5.51 -3.45 -2.41
N ILE A 118 4.38 -3.93 -2.94
CA ILE A 118 4.31 -4.71 -4.18
C ILE A 118 4.51 -3.80 -5.40
N MET A 119 3.99 -2.58 -5.31
CA MET A 119 4.03 -1.58 -6.36
C MET A 119 5.38 -0.84 -6.37
N ASP A 120 5.99 -0.75 -7.55
CA ASP A 120 7.11 0.18 -7.80
C ASP A 120 6.53 1.57 -8.08
N MET A 121 6.75 2.50 -7.14
CA MET A 121 6.20 3.87 -7.20
C MET A 121 6.74 4.69 -8.38
N MET A 122 7.97 4.44 -8.83
CA MET A 122 8.56 5.12 -9.98
C MET A 122 7.95 4.59 -11.27
N MET A 123 7.78 3.27 -11.40
CA MET A 123 7.07 2.70 -12.55
C MET A 123 5.61 3.16 -12.57
N PHE A 124 4.95 3.21 -11.41
CA PHE A 124 3.59 3.70 -11.30
C PHE A 124 3.48 5.16 -11.74
N SER A 125 4.35 6.08 -11.28
CA SER A 125 4.31 7.48 -11.73
C SER A 125 4.55 7.63 -13.24
N MET A 126 5.46 6.85 -13.83
CA MET A 126 5.67 6.83 -15.28
C MET A 126 4.45 6.34 -16.06
N MET A 127 3.66 5.41 -15.53
CA MET A 127 2.40 4.98 -16.15
C MET A 127 1.40 6.15 -16.25
N PHE A 128 1.29 6.98 -15.21
CA PHE A 128 0.41 8.15 -15.20
C PHE A 128 0.84 9.21 -16.19
N GLY A 129 2.14 9.52 -16.23
CA GLY A 129 2.70 10.43 -17.23
C GLY A 129 2.41 9.94 -18.66
N MET A 130 2.55 8.63 -18.91
CA MET A 130 2.22 8.05 -20.22
C MET A 130 0.73 8.20 -20.56
N MET A 131 -0.17 8.03 -19.60
CA MET A 131 -1.62 8.14 -19.83
C MET A 131 -2.14 9.58 -19.82
N GLY A 132 -1.31 10.56 -19.44
CA GLY A 132 -1.75 11.95 -19.26
C GLY A 132 -2.75 12.12 -18.12
N MET A 133 -2.62 11.31 -17.06
CA MET A 133 -3.49 11.33 -15.88
C MET A 133 -2.70 11.75 -14.63
N MET A 134 -3.42 12.14 -13.58
CA MET A 134 -2.82 12.49 -12.30
C MET A 134 -2.86 11.30 -11.33
N MET A 135 -1.78 11.07 -10.59
CA MET A 135 -1.69 10.00 -9.58
C MET A 135 -2.79 10.11 -8.51
N SER A 136 -3.19 11.34 -8.19
CA SER A 136 -4.28 11.65 -7.24
C SER A 136 -5.62 11.03 -7.62
N ASP A 137 -5.81 10.62 -8.88
CA ASP A 137 -7.03 9.95 -9.33
C ASP A 137 -7.16 8.53 -8.75
N TYR A 138 -6.06 7.94 -8.25
CA TYR A 138 -6.02 6.55 -7.76
C TYR A 138 -5.40 6.42 -6.37
N VAL A 139 -4.63 7.40 -5.91
CA VAL A 139 -3.91 7.38 -4.63
C VAL A 139 -4.21 8.67 -3.85
N PRO A 140 -4.47 8.62 -2.53
CA PRO A 140 -4.60 9.82 -1.70
C PRO A 140 -3.33 10.68 -1.74
N GLN A 141 -3.47 12.00 -1.85
CA GLN A 141 -2.34 12.94 -1.96
C GLN A 141 -1.35 12.79 -0.79
N GLU A 142 -1.86 12.53 0.42
CA GLU A 142 -1.04 12.39 1.62
C GLU A 142 -0.12 11.15 1.61
N SER A 143 -0.36 10.22 0.68
CA SER A 143 0.43 9.00 0.48
C SER A 143 1.38 9.07 -0.73
N ILE A 144 1.35 10.18 -1.48
CA ILE A 144 2.29 10.43 -2.57
C ILE A 144 3.57 11.06 -1.99
N PRO A 145 4.76 10.46 -2.19
CA PRO A 145 6.02 11.07 -1.73
C PRO A 145 6.27 12.46 -2.32
N ASP A 146 6.76 13.37 -1.48
CA ASP A 146 7.24 14.70 -1.90
C ASP A 146 8.27 14.56 -3.04
N GLY A 147 8.02 15.22 -4.18
CA GLY A 147 8.83 15.14 -5.40
C GLY A 147 8.26 14.24 -6.51
N LEU A 148 7.14 13.53 -6.27
CA LEU A 148 6.31 12.93 -7.31
C LEU A 148 5.05 13.77 -7.62
N GLU A 149 4.69 14.68 -6.72
CA GLU A 149 3.65 15.67 -6.93
C GLU A 149 4.21 16.86 -7.71
N GLY A 150 3.87 16.96 -8.99
CA GLY A 150 4.19 18.14 -9.79
C GLY A 150 5.53 18.06 -10.50
N ASP A 151 5.56 17.27 -11.56
CA ASP A 151 5.69 17.90 -12.87
C ASP A 151 4.93 17.03 -13.86
N GLY A 152 3.95 17.63 -14.53
CA GLY A 152 3.56 17.10 -15.82
C GLY A 152 4.86 16.99 -16.62
N MET A 153 5.20 15.79 -17.09
CA MET A 153 6.12 15.66 -18.21
C MET A 153 5.45 16.34 -19.41
N ASP A 154 5.51 17.67 -19.43
CA ASP A 154 5.18 18.46 -20.60
C ASP A 154 6.19 18.05 -21.65
N GLY A 155 5.67 17.42 -22.70
CA GLY A 155 6.47 17.03 -23.84
C GLY A 155 6.95 18.28 -24.55
N GLY A 156 8.18 18.73 -24.27
CA GLY A 156 8.73 19.84 -25.03
C GLY A 156 10.02 20.42 -24.48
N ALA A 157 11.12 20.03 -25.11
CA ALA A 157 12.33 20.82 -25.34
C ALA A 157 13.15 21.40 -24.16
N ASP A 158 14.45 21.15 -24.30
CA ASP A 158 15.58 21.94 -23.79
C ASP A 158 16.14 21.57 -22.41
N MET A 159 16.95 20.50 -22.41
CA MET A 159 18.03 20.39 -21.43
C MET A 159 19.15 21.34 -21.84
N SER A 160 19.04 22.60 -21.44
CA SER A 160 20.17 23.52 -21.41
C SER A 160 20.37 24.06 -20.00
N ASP A 161 21.38 23.49 -19.35
CA ASP A 161 22.39 24.16 -18.51
C ASP A 161 21.93 24.97 -17.29
N GLY A 162 22.37 24.56 -16.10
CA GLY A 162 22.11 25.32 -14.88
C GLY A 162 22.56 24.70 -13.56
N GLY A 163 23.85 24.40 -13.41
CA GLY A 163 24.63 24.45 -12.15
C GLY A 163 24.03 23.85 -10.87
N PHE A 164 24.41 22.62 -10.56
CA PHE A 164 24.35 22.08 -9.20
C PHE A 164 25.67 22.35 -8.47
N ASP A 165 25.70 23.33 -7.56
CA ASP A 165 26.66 23.37 -6.46
C ASP A 165 26.01 22.72 -5.23
N PHE A 166 26.31 21.43 -5.03
CA PHE A 166 26.01 20.71 -3.79
C PHE A 166 27.20 20.86 -2.85
N ASP A 167 27.07 21.74 -1.86
CA ASP A 167 27.99 21.82 -0.72
C ASP A 167 27.51 20.83 0.37
N ILE A 168 28.23 19.74 0.57
CA ILE A 168 27.97 18.74 1.62
C ILE A 168 28.91 19.05 2.79
N GLY A 169 28.37 19.65 3.85
CA GLY A 169 29.04 19.85 5.13
C GLY A 169 28.66 18.75 6.12
N PHE A 170 29.69 18.07 6.63
CA PHE A 170 29.64 17.05 7.69
C PHE A 170 29.18 17.61 9.05
#